data_AF-A0A929UUB5-F1
#
_entry.id   AF-A0A929UUB5-F1
#
_cell.length_a   1.000
_cell.length_b   1.000
_cell.length_c   1.000
_cell.angle_alpha   90.00
_cell.angle_beta   90.00
_cell.angle_gamma   90.00
#
_symmetry.space_group_name_H-M   'P 1'
#
loop_
_entity.id
_entity.type
_entity.pdbx_description
1 polymer ?
#
loop_
_entity_poly.entity_id
_entity_poly.type
_entity_poly.pdbx_seq_one_letter_code
_entity_poly.pdbx_strand_id
1 'polypeptide(L)'
;MAWWQAIILGIIEGITEFLPISSTGHLTIAEKLLGMRIDDPSVVAFTAIIQIGAILAAVIYFWSDIWRILQAWWRGLWWKRARRKFDYKYGWAIIIGSIPIAIVGLLFKHEV
;
A
#
# COMPACT_ATOMS: atom_id res chain seq x y z
N MET A 1 1.67 -24.09 3.25
CA MET A 1 0.86 -23.63 2.10
C MET A 1 1.35 -24.31 0.83
N ALA A 2 0.45 -24.75 -0.04
CA ALA A 2 0.80 -25.26 -1.37
C ALA A 2 0.96 -24.11 -2.39
N TRP A 3 1.83 -24.26 -3.38
CA TRP A 3 2.14 -23.22 -4.37
C TRP A 3 0.92 -22.70 -5.14
N TRP A 4 -0.07 -23.55 -5.42
CA TRP A 4 -1.29 -23.17 -6.12
C TRP A 4 -2.22 -22.31 -5.24
N GLN A 5 -2.23 -22.53 -3.91
CA GLN A 5 -2.95 -21.67 -2.97
C GLN A 5 -2.34 -20.27 -2.94
N ALA A 6 -1.01 -20.19 -3.00
CA ALA A 6 -0.29 -18.91 -3.08
C ALA A 6 -0.67 -18.12 -4.34
N ILE A 7 -0.84 -18.79 -5.49
CA ILE A 7 -1.30 -18.14 -6.73
C ILE A 7 -2.72 -17.59 -6.57
N ILE A 8 -3.64 -18.38 -6.00
CA ILE A 8 -5.04 -17.95 -5.80
C ILE A 8 -5.09 -16.73 -4.89
N LEU A 9 -4.44 -16.78 -3.72
CA LEU A 9 -4.41 -15.65 -2.79
C LEU A 9 -3.73 -14.43 -3.41
N GLY A 10 -2.65 -14.61 -4.16
CA GLY A 10 -1.97 -13.51 -4.86
C GLY A 10 -2.85 -12.83 -5.91
N ILE A 11 -3.67 -13.60 -6.65
CA ILE A 11 -4.65 -13.04 -7.59
C ILE A 11 -5.74 -12.27 -6.84
N ILE A 12 -6.26 -12.83 -5.75
CA ILE A 12 -7.29 -12.18 -4.93
C ILE A 12 -6.76 -10.85 -4.40
N GLU A 13 -5.59 -10.86 -3.76
CA GLU A 13 -4.94 -9.65 -3.25
C GLU A 13 -4.70 -8.64 -4.37
N GLY A 14 -4.08 -9.06 -5.47
CA GLY A 14 -3.74 -8.16 -6.58
C GLY A 14 -4.94 -7.52 -7.26
N ILE A 15 -6.12 -8.16 -7.26
CA ILE A 15 -7.36 -7.57 -7.79
C ILE A 15 -8.04 -6.70 -6.75
N THR A 16 -8.16 -7.20 -5.52
CA THR A 16 -9.01 -6.58 -4.49
C THR A 16 -8.33 -5.40 -3.78
N GLU A 17 -6.99 -5.33 -3.75
CA GLU A 17 -6.27 -4.24 -3.09
C GLU A 17 -6.47 -2.88 -3.77
N PHE A 18 -6.68 -2.86 -5.10
CA PHE A 18 -6.92 -1.63 -5.85
C PHE A 18 -8.40 -1.25 -5.95
N LEU A 19 -9.29 -2.13 -5.51
CA LEU A 19 -10.73 -1.92 -5.52
C LEU A 19 -11.20 -1.58 -4.10
N PRO A 20 -12.18 -0.67 -3.94
CA PRO A 20 -12.70 -0.29 -2.62
C PRO A 20 -13.67 -1.35 -2.07
N ILE A 21 -13.20 -2.60 -1.93
CA ILE A 21 -14.00 -3.78 -1.56
C ILE A 21 -13.39 -4.61 -0.41
N SER A 22 -12.30 -4.12 0.23
CA SER A 22 -11.56 -4.80 1.32
C SER A 22 -10.87 -6.10 0.88
N SER A 23 -9.57 -6.02 0.60
CA SER A 23 -8.70 -7.16 0.29
C SER A 23 -8.58 -8.15 1.45
N THR A 24 -8.38 -7.65 2.67
CA THR A 24 -8.29 -8.46 3.89
C THR A 24 -9.52 -9.35 4.12
N GLY A 25 -10.72 -8.84 3.86
CA GLY A 25 -11.95 -9.62 3.96
C GLY A 25 -12.02 -10.75 2.93
N HIS A 26 -11.65 -10.46 1.67
CA HIS A 26 -11.63 -11.46 0.60
C HIS A 26 -10.58 -12.55 0.85
N LEU A 27 -9.37 -12.18 1.28
CA LEU A 27 -8.33 -13.12 1.67
C LEU A 27 -8.82 -14.03 2.82
N THR A 28 -9.36 -13.46 3.89
CA THR A 28 -9.87 -14.25 5.03
C THR A 28 -10.92 -15.28 4.62
N ILE A 29 -11.84 -14.91 3.71
CA ILE A 29 -12.86 -15.82 3.18
C ILE A 29 -12.21 -16.92 2.35
N ALA A 30 -11.29 -16.56 1.44
CA ALA A 30 -10.60 -17.52 0.60
C ALA A 30 -9.75 -18.51 1.42
N GLU A 31 -9.08 -18.04 2.46
CA GLU A 31 -8.29 -18.87 3.36
C GLU A 31 -9.15 -19.93 4.07
N LYS A 32 -10.32 -19.54 4.59
CA LYS A 32 -11.28 -20.47 5.19
C LYS A 32 -11.79 -21.50 4.17
N LEU A 33 -12.12 -21.06 2.96
CA LEU A 33 -12.61 -21.96 1.90
C LEU A 33 -11.55 -22.96 1.43
N LEU A 34 -10.27 -22.55 1.46
CA LEU A 34 -9.13 -23.42 1.15
C LEU A 34 -8.70 -24.31 2.33
N GLY A 35 -9.44 -24.29 3.45
CA GLY A 35 -9.17 -25.10 4.63
C GLY A 35 -7.92 -24.66 5.41
N MET A 36 -7.50 -23.41 5.26
CA MET A 36 -6.31 -22.90 5.92
C MET A 36 -6.62 -22.39 7.33
N ARG A 37 -5.63 -22.54 8.20
CA ARG A 37 -5.63 -22.00 9.55
C ARG A 37 -5.19 -20.54 9.48
N ILE A 38 -6.14 -19.61 9.64
CA ILE A 38 -5.88 -18.17 9.54
C ILE A 38 -4.95 -17.70 10.66
N ASP A 39 -4.96 -18.39 11.80
CA ASP A 39 -4.08 -18.17 12.94
C ASP A 39 -2.66 -18.73 12.74
N ASP A 40 -2.42 -19.46 11.64
CA ASP A 40 -1.11 -20.02 11.36
C ASP A 40 -0.13 -18.88 11.01
N PRO A 41 1.00 -18.76 11.74
CA PRO A 41 1.99 -17.72 11.48
C PRO A 41 2.51 -17.70 10.03
N SER A 42 2.52 -18.85 9.35
CA SER A 42 2.94 -18.94 7.95
C SER A 42 1.92 -18.32 6.97
N VAL A 43 0.62 -18.45 7.27
CA VAL A 43 -0.46 -17.86 6.46
C VAL A 43 -0.50 -16.35 6.68
N VAL A 44 -0.40 -15.92 7.94
CA VAL A 44 -0.30 -14.49 8.31
C VAL A 44 0.93 -13.83 7.69
N ALA A 45 2.08 -14.48 7.75
CA ALA A 45 3.28 -13.95 7.10
C ALA A 45 3.12 -13.87 5.58
N PHE A 46 2.49 -14.87 4.96
CA PHE A 46 2.27 -14.89 3.53
C PHE A 46 1.32 -13.77 3.06
N THR A 47 0.21 -13.54 3.76
CA THR A 47 -0.73 -12.44 3.44
C THR A 47 -0.06 -11.07 3.52
N ALA A 48 0.77 -10.84 4.55
CA ALA A 48 1.57 -9.63 4.65
C ALA A 48 2.54 -9.46 3.46
N ILE A 49 3.18 -10.56 3.01
CA ILE A 49 4.12 -10.54 1.89
C ILE A 49 3.43 -10.22 0.55
N ILE A 50 2.28 -10.84 0.27
CA ILE A 50 1.57 -10.59 -1.00
C ILE A 50 1.04 -9.15 -1.09
N GLN A 51 0.66 -8.54 0.04
CA GLN A 51 0.27 -7.13 0.08
C GLN A 51 1.44 -6.20 -0.28
N ILE A 52 2.66 -6.52 0.17
CA ILE A 52 3.87 -5.81 -0.28
C ILE A 52 4.04 -5.92 -1.79
N GLY A 53 3.66 -7.06 -2.40
CA GLY A 53 3.62 -7.24 -3.84
C GLY A 53 2.66 -6.26 -4.55
N ALA A 54 1.46 -6.06 -4.00
CA ALA A 54 0.50 -5.09 -4.52
C ALA A 54 1.00 -3.64 -4.38
N ILE A 55 1.61 -3.30 -3.23
CA ILE A 55 2.25 -2.00 -3.02
C ILE A 55 3.37 -1.77 -4.05
N LEU A 56 4.21 -2.78 -4.29
CA LEU A 56 5.28 -2.70 -5.28
C LEU A 56 4.72 -2.49 -6.69
N ALA A 57 3.63 -3.18 -7.05
CA ALA A 57 2.96 -2.96 -8.33
C ALA A 57 2.46 -1.51 -8.48
N ALA A 58 1.89 -0.92 -7.43
CA ALA A 58 1.49 0.49 -7.43
C ALA A 58 2.69 1.44 -7.61
N VAL A 59 3.80 1.18 -6.91
CA VAL A 59 5.03 1.98 -7.02
C VAL A 59 5.61 1.91 -8.43
N ILE A 60 5.64 0.73 -9.04
CA ILE A 60 6.11 0.55 -10.42
C ILE A 60 5.18 1.27 -11.40
N TYR A 61 3.86 1.10 -11.24
CA TYR A 61 2.86 1.73 -12.11
C TYR A 61 2.95 3.27 -12.07
N PHE A 62 3.08 3.85 -10.88
CA PHE A 62 3.20 5.31 -10.68
C PHE A 62 4.65 5.81 -10.63
N TRP A 63 5.63 5.02 -11.07
CA TRP A 63 7.05 5.36 -10.91
C TRP A 63 7.42 6.73 -11.47
N SER A 64 6.94 7.03 -12.68
CA SER A 64 7.18 8.31 -13.36
C SER A 64 6.53 9.49 -12.63
N ASP A 65 5.31 9.30 -12.11
CA ASP A 65 4.59 10.32 -11.33
C ASP A 65 5.26 10.60 -10.00
N ILE A 66 5.62 9.54 -9.27
CA ILE A 66 6.35 9.61 -8.00
C ILE A 66 7.64 10.42 -8.21
N TRP A 67 8.44 10.07 -9.22
CA TRP A 67 9.71 10.76 -9.46
C TRP A 67 9.51 12.22 -9.87
N ARG A 68 8.53 12.50 -10.73
CA ARG A 68 8.16 13.87 -11.13
C ARG A 68 7.78 14.73 -9.93
N ILE A 69 6.92 14.22 -9.05
CA ILE A 69 6.46 14.92 -7.85
C ILE A 69 7.63 15.12 -6.87
N LEU A 70 8.42 14.08 -6.61
CA LEU A 70 9.59 14.14 -5.71
C LEU A 70 10.61 15.18 -6.18
N GLN A 71 10.95 15.18 -7.47
CA GLN A 71 11.88 16.16 -8.05
C GLN A 71 11.33 17.58 -7.96
N ALA A 72 10.04 17.79 -8.27
CA ALA A 72 9.41 19.10 -8.20
C ALA A 72 9.36 19.62 -6.75
N TRP A 73 8.99 18.74 -5.81
CA TRP A 73 8.97 19.02 -4.38
C TRP A 73 10.36 19.42 -3.88
N TRP A 74 11.38 18.58 -4.13
CA TRP A 74 12.76 18.84 -3.71
C TRP A 74 13.32 20.16 -4.27
N ARG A 75 13.14 20.41 -5.58
CA ARG A 75 13.61 21.66 -6.21
C ARG A 75 12.91 22.90 -5.66
N GLY A 76 11.65 22.79 -5.28
CA GLY A 76 10.91 23.91 -4.70
C GLY A 76 11.32 24.27 -3.27
N LEU A 77 12.00 23.38 -2.53
CA LEU A 77 12.62 23.74 -1.26
C LEU A 77 13.69 24.82 -1.46
N TRP A 78 14.54 24.66 -2.48
CA TRP A 78 15.68 25.52 -2.76
C TRP A 78 15.37 26.72 -3.68
N TRP A 79 14.45 26.57 -4.64
CA TRP A 79 14.13 27.64 -5.61
C TRP A 79 12.68 28.12 -5.55
N LYS A 80 12.49 29.41 -5.25
CA LYS A 80 11.15 30.06 -5.20
C LYS A 80 10.33 29.91 -6.49
N ARG A 81 10.97 29.88 -7.66
CA ARG A 81 10.28 29.70 -8.96
C ARG A 81 9.63 28.31 -9.10
N ALA A 82 10.26 27.26 -8.54
CA ALA A 82 9.72 25.90 -8.61
C ALA A 82 8.47 25.71 -7.73
N ARG A 83 8.27 26.55 -6.70
CA ARG A 83 7.09 26.51 -5.82
C ARG A 83 5.77 26.89 -6.52
N ARG A 84 5.83 27.52 -7.69
CA ARG A 84 4.64 27.88 -8.48
C ARG A 84 4.03 26.70 -9.23
N LYS A 85 4.77 25.60 -9.39
CA LYS A 85 4.29 24.41 -10.11
C LYS A 85 3.30 23.61 -9.26
N PHE A 86 2.32 22.99 -9.93
CA PHE A 86 1.32 22.13 -9.29
C PHE A 86 1.98 20.99 -8.50
N ASP A 87 2.93 20.28 -9.10
CA ASP A 87 3.61 19.12 -8.51
C ASP A 87 4.29 19.43 -7.16
N TYR A 88 4.80 20.66 -6.96
CA TYR A 88 5.36 21.08 -5.68
C TYR A 88 4.30 21.14 -4.58
N LYS A 89 3.14 21.72 -4.90
CA LYS A 89 1.99 21.79 -3.97
C LYS A 89 1.41 20.39 -3.74
N TYR A 90 1.36 19.57 -4.78
CA TYR A 90 0.87 18.19 -4.70
C TYR A 90 1.76 17.34 -3.80
N GLY A 91 3.09 17.48 -3.86
CA GLY A 91 4.01 16.83 -2.92
C GLY A 91 3.74 17.20 -1.46
N TRP A 92 3.47 18.48 -1.15
CA TRP A 92 3.05 18.88 0.19
C TRP A 92 1.68 18.34 0.58
N ALA A 93 0.73 18.29 -0.35
CA ALA A 93 -0.59 17.71 -0.11
C ALA A 93 -0.50 16.23 0.28
N ILE A 94 0.38 15.45 -0.37
CA ILE A 94 0.65 14.05 -0.01
C ILE A 94 1.24 13.98 1.41
N ILE A 95 2.28 14.75 1.71
CA ILE A 95 2.92 14.74 3.04
C ILE A 95 1.92 15.09 4.13
N ILE A 96 1.20 16.20 3.96
CA ILE A 96 0.20 16.67 4.94
C ILE A 96 -0.96 15.68 5.07
N GLY A 97 -1.40 15.09 3.96
CA GLY A 97 -2.47 14.08 3.95
C GLY A 97 -2.08 12.77 4.67
N SER A 98 -0.80 12.38 4.60
CA SER A 98 -0.31 11.15 5.25
C SER A 98 0.00 11.31 6.74
N ILE A 99 0.28 12.54 7.22
CA ILE A 99 0.63 12.79 8.63
C ILE A 99 -0.45 12.33 9.61
N PRO A 100 -1.75 12.65 9.44
CA PRO A 100 -2.80 12.18 10.35
C PRO A 100 -2.86 10.66 10.46
N ILE A 101 -2.72 9.95 9.33
CA ILE A 101 -2.73 8.48 9.30
C ILE A 101 -1.54 7.93 10.08
N ALA A 102 -0.34 8.48 9.88
CA ALA A 102 0.86 8.06 10.61
C ALA A 102 0.74 8.34 12.12
N ILE A 103 0.21 9.50 12.51
CA ILE A 103 0.00 9.86 13.92
C ILE A 103 -0.98 8.88 14.57
N VAL A 104 -2.15 8.68 13.97
CA VAL A 104 -3.17 7.75 14.49
C VAL A 104 -2.60 6.33 14.54
N GLY A 105 -1.93 5.86 13.48
CA GLY A 105 -1.31 4.54 13.45
C GLY A 105 -0.27 4.34 14.56
N LEU A 106 0.58 5.33 14.84
CA LEU A 106 1.58 5.23 15.91
C LEU A 106 1.00 5.31 17.32
N LEU A 107 -0.04 6.12 17.53
CA LEU A 107 -0.71 6.27 18.82
C LEU A 107 -1.51 5.01 19.19
N PHE A 108 -2.15 4.38 18.21
CA PHE A 108 -3.05 3.24 18.42
C PHE A 108 -2.45 1.88 18.05
N LYS A 109 -1.15 1.80 17.77
CA LYS A 109 -0.48 0.53 17.37
C LYS A 109 -0.56 -0.62 18.39
N HIS A 110 -0.96 -0.34 19.63
CA HIS A 110 -1.09 -1.31 20.73
C HIS A 110 -2.56 -1.65 21.03
N GLU A 111 -3.50 -0.89 20.48
CA GLU A 111 -4.95 -1.08 20.63
C GLU A 111 -5.52 -1.93 19.47
N VAL A 112 -4.69 -2.22 18.47
CA VAL A 112 -5.00 -2.96 17.24
C VAL A 112 -4.11 -4.20 17.17
#